data_AF-A0A7S1F4H3-F1
#
_entry.id   AF-A0A7S1F4H3-F1
#
_cell.length_a   1.000
_cell.length_b   1.000
_cell.length_c   1.000
_cell.angle_alpha   90.00
_cell.angle_beta   90.00
_cell.angle_gamma   90.00
#
_symmetry.space_group_name_H-M   'P 1'
#
loop_
_entity.id
_entity.type
_entity.pdbx_description
1 polymer ?
#
loop_
_entity_poly.entity_id
_entity_poly.type
_entity_poly.pdbx_seq_one_letter_code
_entity_poly.pdbx_strand_id
1 'polypeptide(L)'
;KNLREFDSSHRAAMDLIPGKLSWLPCAAHKKRVDDDCCVFALEDYIDDDLLRGGRYSVVHYGPKVFGEAFGPLALDQTIRFCSVMDTLLKKFKHVLVLKTQDPRETANLAVLLGAFLLLQRCWSVEDIADRLPEEARLSFHCSWAKASAPASLLTVRDCWSGLQMAREQ
;
A
#
# COMPACT_ATOMS: atom_id res chain seq x y z
N LYS A 1 -40.34 15.05 2.36
CA LYS A 1 -40.25 13.61 2.00
C LYS A 1 -38.80 13.18 2.16
N ASN A 2 -38.53 12.52 3.29
CA ASN A 2 -37.35 11.77 3.72
C ASN A 2 -36.19 11.58 2.72
N LEU A 3 -35.07 12.23 2.98
CA LEU A 3 -33.73 11.75 2.64
C LEU A 3 -33.32 10.77 3.74
N ARG A 4 -33.66 9.49 3.54
CA ARG A 4 -33.15 8.39 4.36
C ARG A 4 -31.70 8.11 3.95
N GLU A 5 -30.84 8.09 4.97
CA GLU A 5 -29.76 7.11 5.14
C GLU A 5 -28.78 7.00 3.96
N PHE A 6 -27.86 7.98 3.87
CA PHE A 6 -26.56 7.69 3.28
C PHE A 6 -25.74 6.90 4.29
N ASP A 7 -25.59 5.64 3.94
CA ASP A 7 -24.91 4.52 4.57
C ASP A 7 -23.67 4.88 5.41
N SER A 8 -23.72 4.48 6.68
CA SER A 8 -22.78 4.75 7.76
C SER A 8 -21.58 3.79 7.75
N SER A 9 -20.76 3.82 6.71
CA SER A 9 -19.49 3.07 6.66
C SER A 9 -18.29 3.94 6.23
N HIS A 10 -18.26 5.19 6.67
CA HIS A 10 -17.05 6.01 6.63
C HIS A 10 -16.18 5.66 7.84
N ARG A 11 -15.32 4.66 7.67
CA ARG A 11 -14.30 4.33 8.67
C ARG A 11 -13.41 5.54 8.93
N ALA A 12 -13.17 5.83 10.20
CA ALA A 12 -12.32 6.93 10.62
C ALA A 12 -10.88 6.75 10.09
N ALA A 13 -10.22 7.87 9.82
CA ALA A 13 -8.79 7.93 9.54
C ALA A 13 -7.99 7.16 10.61
N MET A 14 -7.05 6.31 10.19
CA MET A 14 -6.13 5.64 11.10
C MET A 14 -4.83 6.42 11.17
N ASP A 15 -4.47 6.94 12.34
CA ASP A 15 -3.19 7.62 12.53
C ASP A 15 -2.09 6.59 12.80
N LEU A 16 -1.14 6.47 11.87
CA LEU A 16 -0.03 5.51 11.96
C LEU A 16 1.14 6.12 12.72
N ILE A 17 1.59 7.30 12.30
CA ILE A 17 2.58 8.08 13.05
C ILE A 17 1.86 9.31 13.58
N PRO A 18 1.67 9.43 14.91
CA PRO A 18 0.86 10.48 15.51
C PRO A 18 1.12 11.88 14.94
N GLY A 19 0.10 12.46 14.30
CA GLY A 19 0.15 13.81 13.72
C GLY A 19 1.11 13.99 12.54
N LYS A 20 1.58 12.89 11.93
CA LYS A 20 2.51 12.92 10.79
C LYS A 20 2.07 12.06 9.62
N LEU A 21 1.53 10.87 9.87
CA LEU A 21 1.20 9.90 8.83
C LEU A 21 -0.10 9.20 9.16
N SER A 22 -1.10 9.33 8.30
CA SER A 22 -2.38 8.65 8.47
C SER A 22 -2.77 7.84 7.24
N TRP A 23 -3.51 6.76 7.48
CA TRP A 23 -4.09 5.85 6.51
C TRP A 23 -5.59 6.10 6.40
N LEU A 24 -6.05 6.51 5.22
CA LEU A 24 -7.42 6.97 5.01
C LEU A 24 -8.23 6.00 4.14
N PRO A 25 -9.55 5.87 4.38
CA PRO A 25 -10.44 5.20 3.45
C PRO A 25 -10.37 5.86 2.07
N CYS A 26 -10.71 5.09 1.04
CA CYS A 26 -10.81 5.62 -0.31
C CYS A 26 -11.88 6.72 -0.34
N ALA A 27 -11.45 7.96 -0.53
CA ALA A 27 -12.31 9.13 -0.61
C ALA A 27 -11.87 10.03 -1.78
N ALA A 28 -12.84 10.71 -2.40
CA ALA A 28 -12.55 11.72 -3.40
C ALA A 28 -11.92 12.95 -2.73
N HIS A 29 -10.59 13.04 -2.71
CA HIS A 29 -9.88 14.22 -2.21
C HIS A 29 -9.78 15.28 -3.32
N LYS A 30 -10.48 16.41 -3.13
CA LYS A 30 -10.50 17.52 -4.08
C LYS A 30 -9.21 18.35 -4.10
N LYS A 31 -8.45 18.37 -3.00
CA LYS A 31 -7.17 19.10 -2.87
C LYS A 31 -6.11 18.12 -2.36
N ARG A 32 -5.07 17.87 -3.18
CA ARG A 32 -4.00 16.89 -2.89
C ARG A 32 -2.88 17.44 -2.02
N VAL A 33 -2.66 18.75 -2.07
CA VAL A 33 -1.69 19.44 -1.22
C VAL A 33 -2.35 20.66 -0.64
N ASP A 34 -2.29 20.78 0.67
CA ASP A 34 -2.59 21.98 1.43
C ASP A 34 -1.31 22.41 2.17
N ASP A 35 -1.17 23.67 2.56
CA ASP A 35 0.10 24.28 2.98
C ASP A 35 0.99 23.38 3.88
N ASP A 36 0.37 22.67 4.83
CA ASP A 36 1.06 21.76 5.76
C ASP A 36 0.79 20.25 5.52
N CYS A 37 -0.08 19.88 4.57
CA CYS A 37 -0.59 18.52 4.40
C CYS A 37 -0.48 18.03 2.95
N CYS A 38 -0.03 16.79 2.77
CA CYS A 38 0.01 16.12 1.46
C CYS A 38 -0.80 14.83 1.47
N VAL A 39 -1.61 14.64 0.44
CA VAL A 39 -2.35 13.42 0.16
C VAL A 39 -1.57 12.62 -0.88
N PHE A 40 -1.23 11.38 -0.53
CA PHE A 40 -0.57 10.40 -1.38
C PHE A 40 -1.58 9.35 -1.85
N ALA A 41 -1.67 9.15 -3.16
CA ALA A 41 -2.34 8.02 -3.79
C ALA A 41 -1.37 7.26 -4.70
N LEU A 42 -1.57 5.94 -4.84
CA LEU A 42 -0.68 5.08 -5.63
C LEU A 42 -0.59 5.50 -7.11
N GLU A 43 -1.67 6.09 -7.65
CA GLU A 43 -1.76 6.59 -9.03
C GLU A 43 -0.97 7.90 -9.26
N ASP A 44 -0.51 8.58 -8.21
CA ASP A 44 0.15 9.90 -8.32
C ASP A 44 1.50 9.86 -9.05
N TYR A 45 1.99 8.67 -9.37
CA TYR A 45 3.30 8.42 -9.94
C TYR A 45 3.25 7.70 -11.29
N ILE A 46 2.07 7.59 -11.90
CA ILE A 46 1.92 7.11 -13.29
C ILE A 46 2.79 7.96 -14.23
N ASP A 47 2.97 9.26 -13.91
CA ASP A 47 3.72 10.24 -14.70
C ASP A 47 5.06 10.69 -14.06
N ASP A 48 5.49 10.09 -12.94
CA ASP A 48 6.75 10.47 -12.27
C ASP A 48 7.92 9.62 -12.80
N ASP A 49 8.95 10.25 -13.37
CA ASP A 49 10.11 9.56 -13.95
C ASP A 49 11.06 8.89 -12.93
N LEU A 50 11.00 9.27 -11.64
CA LEU A 50 11.80 8.73 -10.54
C LEU A 50 11.16 7.50 -9.88
N LEU A 51 9.83 7.49 -9.72
CA LEU A 51 9.09 6.26 -9.38
C LEU A 51 8.79 5.40 -10.60
N ARG A 52 8.77 6.01 -11.78
CA ARG A 52 8.57 5.45 -13.10
C ARG A 52 7.36 4.51 -13.16
N GLY A 53 6.31 4.99 -13.83
CA GLY A 53 5.62 4.25 -14.90
C GLY A 53 6.56 3.76 -16.02
N GLY A 54 7.79 3.42 -15.67
CA GLY A 54 8.77 2.79 -16.53
C GLY A 54 8.37 1.34 -16.66
N ARG A 55 8.36 0.87 -17.90
CA ARG A 55 8.39 -0.55 -18.23
C ARG A 55 9.63 -1.18 -17.59
N TYR A 56 9.54 -1.51 -16.30
CA TYR A 56 10.35 -2.55 -15.74
C TYR A 56 9.76 -3.83 -16.32
N SER A 57 10.40 -4.34 -17.36
CA SER A 57 10.14 -5.69 -17.81
C SER A 57 10.76 -6.62 -16.75
N VAL A 58 10.11 -6.74 -15.59
CA VAL A 58 10.01 -8.09 -15.04
C VAL A 58 9.42 -8.85 -16.22
N VAL A 59 10.18 -9.78 -16.79
CA VAL A 59 9.65 -10.66 -17.83
C VAL A 59 8.62 -11.53 -17.13
N HIS A 60 7.47 -10.94 -16.85
CA HIS A 60 6.25 -11.66 -16.64
C HIS A 60 6.02 -12.32 -17.99
N TYR A 61 6.12 -13.65 -18.01
CA TYR A 61 5.57 -14.43 -19.11
C TYR A 61 4.22 -13.80 -19.53
N GLY A 62 3.99 -13.68 -20.83
CA GLY A 62 2.82 -12.93 -21.34
C GLY A 62 1.51 -13.39 -20.68
N PRO A 63 0.43 -12.58 -20.72
CA PRO A 63 -0.82 -12.80 -19.95
C PRO A 63 -1.44 -14.21 -20.06
N LYS A 64 -1.10 -14.94 -21.12
CA LYS A 64 -1.49 -16.35 -21.33
C LYS A 64 -0.73 -17.36 -20.44
N VAL A 65 0.28 -16.94 -19.70
CA VAL A 65 1.24 -17.81 -18.99
C VAL A 65 1.29 -17.56 -17.47
N PHE A 66 0.97 -16.36 -16.99
CA PHE A 66 1.14 -15.98 -15.56
C PHE A 66 -0.13 -15.94 -14.70
N GLY A 67 -1.28 -16.35 -15.23
CA GLY A 67 -2.53 -16.32 -14.46
C GLY A 67 -2.88 -14.93 -13.93
N GLU A 68 -3.61 -14.87 -12.81
CA GLU A 68 -4.20 -13.65 -12.24
C GLU A 68 -3.31 -12.93 -11.20
N ALA A 69 -1.99 -13.14 -11.23
CA ALA A 69 -1.10 -12.52 -10.25
C ALA A 69 -0.93 -11.02 -10.43
N PHE A 70 -1.03 -10.29 -9.32
CA PHE A 70 -1.10 -8.83 -9.26
C PHE A 70 -0.12 -8.20 -8.25
N GLY A 71 0.54 -9.01 -7.43
CA GLY A 71 1.46 -8.54 -6.40
C GLY A 71 2.05 -9.69 -5.56
N PRO A 72 2.82 -9.37 -4.50
CA PRO A 72 3.23 -8.02 -4.10
C PRO A 72 4.19 -7.37 -5.12
N LEU A 73 4.31 -6.05 -5.05
CA LEU A 73 5.26 -5.27 -5.86
C LEU A 73 6.71 -5.64 -5.53
N ALA A 74 7.61 -5.38 -6.48
CA ALA A 74 9.01 -5.77 -6.37
C ALA A 74 9.79 -4.95 -5.31
N LEU A 75 10.96 -5.47 -4.90
CA LEU A 75 11.77 -4.84 -3.85
C LEU A 75 12.27 -3.44 -4.24
N ASP A 76 12.59 -3.21 -5.51
CA ASP A 76 13.01 -1.89 -5.99
C ASP A 76 11.89 -0.85 -5.86
N GLN A 77 10.64 -1.24 -6.18
CA GLN A 77 9.46 -0.39 -5.99
C GLN A 77 9.24 -0.10 -4.50
N THR A 78 9.45 -1.11 -3.65
CA THR A 78 9.41 -0.96 -2.19
C THR A 78 10.43 0.06 -1.68
N ILE A 79 11.70 -0.04 -2.08
CA ILE A 79 12.76 0.89 -1.66
C ILE A 79 12.46 2.32 -2.13
N ARG A 80 12.02 2.47 -3.38
CA ARG A 80 11.66 3.77 -3.94
C ARG A 80 10.49 4.41 -3.20
N PHE A 81 9.42 3.65 -2.94
CA PHE A 81 8.29 4.11 -2.14
C PHE A 81 8.75 4.61 -0.77
N CYS A 82 9.64 3.87 -0.10
CA CYS A 82 10.18 4.27 1.20
C CYS A 82 10.91 5.63 1.12
N SER A 83 11.68 5.87 0.07
CA SER A 83 12.37 7.15 -0.15
C SER A 83 11.40 8.31 -0.42
N VAL A 84 10.33 8.07 -1.17
CA VAL A 84 9.30 9.06 -1.43
C VAL A 84 8.55 9.43 -0.16
N MET A 85 8.10 8.44 0.61
CA MET A 85 7.42 8.70 1.88
C MET A 85 8.29 9.48 2.87
N ASP A 86 9.58 9.17 2.95
CA ASP A 86 10.52 9.93 3.78
C ASP A 86 10.65 11.39 3.32
N THR A 87 10.72 11.61 2.00
CA THR A 87 10.77 12.96 1.41
C THR A 87 9.49 13.75 1.73
N LEU A 88 8.33 13.12 1.58
CA LEU A 88 7.04 13.75 1.89
C LEU A 88 6.95 14.12 3.38
N LEU A 89 7.36 13.22 4.28
CA LEU A 89 7.35 13.46 5.73
C LEU A 89 8.39 14.48 6.21
N LYS A 90 9.41 14.78 5.40
CA LYS A 90 10.35 15.89 5.64
C LYS A 90 9.80 17.23 5.15
N LYS A 91 9.00 17.21 4.07
CA LYS A 91 8.48 18.41 3.42
C LYS A 91 7.17 18.90 4.02
N PHE A 92 6.28 17.98 4.41
CA PHE A 92 4.95 18.27 4.92
C PHE A 92 4.84 17.91 6.39
N LYS A 93 4.05 18.66 7.15
CA LYS A 93 3.79 18.34 8.57
C LYS A 93 2.98 17.05 8.69
N HIS A 94 2.05 16.84 7.75
CA HIS A 94 1.17 15.68 7.74
C HIS A 94 1.10 15.06 6.34
N VAL A 95 1.18 13.74 6.26
CA VAL A 95 0.99 12.96 5.03
C VAL A 95 -0.18 12.00 5.21
N LEU A 96 -1.11 12.01 4.25
CA LEU A 96 -2.31 11.19 4.22
C LEU A 96 -2.18 10.17 3.09
N VAL A 97 -2.12 8.89 3.40
CA VAL A 97 -2.07 7.82 2.41
C VAL A 97 -3.49 7.29 2.16
N LEU A 98 -3.97 7.41 0.93
CA LEU A 98 -5.31 6.99 0.54
C LEU A 98 -5.34 5.54 0.08
N LYS A 99 -6.29 4.76 0.61
CA LYS A 99 -6.68 3.49 0.00
C LYS A 99 -7.21 3.69 -1.42
N THR A 100 -7.07 2.64 -2.22
CA THR A 100 -7.68 2.54 -3.55
C THR A 100 -9.05 1.86 -3.46
N GLN A 101 -9.86 2.00 -4.51
CA GLN A 101 -11.12 1.24 -4.62
C GLN A 101 -10.87 -0.24 -4.94
N ASP A 102 -9.78 -0.54 -5.66
CA ASP A 102 -9.37 -1.91 -5.96
C ASP A 102 -8.66 -2.53 -4.73
N PRO A 103 -9.22 -3.59 -4.11
CA PRO A 103 -8.61 -4.26 -2.96
C PRO A 103 -7.20 -4.79 -3.23
N ARG A 104 -6.89 -5.15 -4.49
CA ARG A 104 -5.57 -5.66 -4.88
C ARG A 104 -4.52 -4.56 -4.82
N GLU A 105 -4.88 -3.36 -5.29
CA GLU A 105 -4.01 -2.19 -5.17
C GLU A 105 -3.86 -1.73 -3.71
N THR A 106 -4.93 -1.85 -2.91
CA THR A 106 -4.85 -1.59 -1.47
C THR A 106 -3.91 -2.58 -0.78
N ALA A 107 -3.89 -3.85 -1.20
CA ALA A 107 -2.95 -4.84 -0.68
C ALA A 107 -1.50 -4.48 -1.04
N ASN A 108 -1.22 -4.13 -2.29
CA ASN A 108 0.10 -3.65 -2.71
C ASN A 108 0.55 -2.41 -1.92
N LEU A 109 -0.33 -1.41 -1.79
CA LEU A 109 -0.05 -0.19 -1.05
C LEU A 109 0.20 -0.46 0.44
N ALA A 110 -0.54 -1.39 1.05
CA ALA A 110 -0.31 -1.80 2.43
C ALA A 110 1.04 -2.50 2.61
N VAL A 111 1.47 -3.35 1.65
CA VAL A 111 2.83 -3.93 1.65
C VAL A 111 3.87 -2.82 1.64
N LEU A 112 3.76 -1.87 0.72
CA LEU A 112 4.70 -0.73 0.60
C LEU A 112 4.75 0.12 1.88
N LEU A 113 3.58 0.45 2.44
CA LEU A 113 3.47 1.27 3.64
C LEU A 113 4.05 0.56 4.87
N GLY A 114 3.73 -0.71 5.06
CA GLY A 114 4.31 -1.51 6.14
C GLY A 114 5.82 -1.68 5.98
N ALA A 115 6.32 -1.87 4.75
CA ALA A 115 7.76 -1.90 4.48
C ALA A 115 8.47 -0.59 4.86
N PHE A 116 7.85 0.57 4.58
CA PHE A 116 8.38 1.85 5.02
C PHE A 116 8.43 1.97 6.56
N LEU A 117 7.35 1.61 7.26
CA LEU A 117 7.29 1.64 8.72
C LEU A 117 8.33 0.71 9.34
N LEU A 118 8.49 -0.49 8.77
CA LEU A 118 9.45 -1.49 9.23
C LEU A 118 10.90 -1.06 8.99
N LEU A 119 11.24 -0.68 7.75
CA LEU A 119 12.63 -0.43 7.34
C LEU A 119 13.13 0.93 7.80
N GLN A 120 12.28 1.96 7.83
CA GLN A 120 12.71 3.33 8.13
C GLN A 120 12.20 3.90 9.45
N ARG A 121 11.19 3.28 10.08
CA ARG A 121 10.65 3.71 11.38
C ARG A 121 10.82 2.64 12.46
N CYS A 122 11.50 1.54 12.14
CA CYS A 122 11.84 0.45 13.05
C CYS A 122 10.61 -0.19 13.73
N TRP A 123 9.45 -0.16 13.09
CA TRP A 123 8.29 -0.90 13.60
C TRP A 123 8.53 -2.41 13.47
N SER A 124 7.90 -3.16 14.37
CA SER A 124 7.73 -4.62 14.21
C SER A 124 6.52 -4.94 13.34
N VAL A 125 6.49 -6.15 12.79
CA VAL A 125 5.32 -6.68 12.08
C VAL A 125 4.09 -6.67 12.98
N GLU A 126 4.26 -6.94 14.27
CA GLU A 126 3.21 -6.88 15.28
C GLU A 126 2.63 -5.46 15.39
N ASP A 127 3.48 -4.44 15.54
CA ASP A 127 3.04 -3.03 15.62
C ASP A 127 2.25 -2.61 14.37
N ILE A 128 2.73 -3.03 13.19
CA ILE A 128 2.07 -2.72 11.91
C ILE A 128 0.73 -3.44 11.82
N ALA A 129 0.68 -4.74 12.13
CA ALA A 129 -0.53 -5.56 12.05
C ALA A 129 -1.60 -5.12 13.06
N ASP A 130 -1.20 -4.63 14.24
CA ASP A 130 -2.12 -4.09 15.24
C ASP A 130 -2.77 -2.78 14.77
N ARG A 131 -2.06 -1.97 13.99
CA ARG A 131 -2.57 -0.71 13.41
C ARG A 131 -3.33 -0.92 12.11
N LEU A 132 -2.99 -1.95 11.34
CA LEU A 132 -3.57 -2.27 10.05
C LEU A 132 -4.09 -3.73 10.00
N PRO A 133 -5.00 -4.13 10.90
CA PRO A 133 -5.38 -5.54 11.07
C PRO A 133 -6.20 -6.11 9.90
N GLU A 134 -6.81 -5.25 9.09
CA GLU A 134 -7.56 -5.66 7.90
C GLU A 134 -6.64 -5.83 6.72
N GLU A 135 -5.76 -4.86 6.51
CA GLU A 135 -4.77 -4.89 5.45
C GLU A 135 -3.81 -6.05 5.63
N ALA A 136 -3.42 -6.36 6.87
CA ALA A 136 -2.60 -7.53 7.22
C ALA A 136 -3.18 -8.85 6.69
N ARG A 137 -4.52 -8.94 6.57
CA ARG A 137 -5.25 -10.13 6.11
C ARG A 137 -5.51 -10.13 4.59
N LEU A 138 -5.22 -9.05 3.89
CA LEU A 138 -5.29 -9.05 2.43
C LEU A 138 -4.28 -10.06 1.86
N SER A 139 -4.63 -10.68 0.75
CA SER A 139 -3.86 -11.77 0.17
C SER A 139 -3.66 -11.61 -1.33
N PHE A 140 -2.56 -12.18 -1.80
CA PHE A 140 -2.20 -12.26 -3.20
C PHE A 140 -2.44 -13.67 -3.71
N HIS A 141 -3.03 -13.74 -4.91
CA HIS A 141 -3.18 -15.00 -5.63
C HIS A 141 -1.80 -15.54 -6.04
N CYS A 142 -1.65 -16.86 -5.98
CA CYS A 142 -0.45 -17.52 -6.46
C CYS A 142 -0.25 -17.31 -7.98
N SER A 143 0.87 -16.70 -8.35
CA SER A 143 1.28 -16.46 -9.75
C SER A 143 1.53 -17.73 -10.57
N TRP A 144 1.59 -18.88 -9.90
CA TRP A 144 1.84 -20.18 -10.51
C TRP A 144 0.60 -21.08 -10.53
N ALA A 145 -0.53 -20.61 -9.97
CA ALA A 145 -1.74 -21.37 -9.94
C ALA A 145 -2.37 -21.43 -11.34
N LYS A 146 -2.38 -22.62 -11.92
CA LYS A 146 -3.04 -22.93 -13.20
C LYS A 146 -4.54 -23.21 -13.04
N ALA A 147 -5.06 -23.16 -11.82
CA ALA A 147 -6.45 -23.46 -11.49
C ALA A 147 -7.36 -22.25 -11.76
N SER A 148 -8.62 -22.51 -12.09
CA SER A 148 -9.66 -21.49 -12.31
C SER A 148 -9.99 -20.67 -11.06
N ALA A 149 -9.54 -21.12 -9.88
CA ALA A 149 -9.59 -20.40 -8.62
C ALA A 149 -8.19 -20.51 -7.95
N PRO A 150 -7.29 -19.56 -8.17
CA PRO A 150 -5.93 -19.62 -7.63
C PRO A 150 -5.98 -19.51 -6.11
N ALA A 151 -5.25 -20.40 -5.40
CA ALA A 151 -5.15 -20.32 -3.96
C ALA A 151 -4.44 -19.02 -3.54
N SER A 152 -5.00 -18.31 -2.55
CA SER A 152 -4.31 -17.24 -1.83
C SER A 152 -3.23 -17.85 -0.96
N LEU A 153 -1.96 -17.65 -1.32
CA LEU A 153 -0.83 -18.28 -0.62
C LEU A 153 0.00 -17.29 0.19
N LEU A 154 -0.12 -16.00 -0.09
CA LEU A 154 0.72 -14.97 0.53
C LEU A 154 -0.15 -13.81 1.01
N THR A 155 -0.12 -13.52 2.31
CA THR A 155 -0.78 -12.35 2.88
C THR A 155 0.14 -11.14 2.89
N VAL A 156 -0.44 -9.96 3.05
CA VAL A 156 0.32 -8.72 3.31
C VAL A 156 1.18 -8.88 4.57
N ARG A 157 0.64 -9.51 5.63
CA ARG A 157 1.43 -9.80 6.84
C ARG A 157 2.64 -10.68 6.54
N ASP A 158 2.49 -11.72 5.72
CA ASP A 158 3.61 -12.59 5.35
C ASP A 158 4.71 -11.81 4.61
N CYS A 159 4.33 -10.84 3.78
CA CYS A 159 5.28 -9.95 3.11
C CYS A 159 6.09 -9.12 4.12
N TRP A 160 5.43 -8.54 5.13
CA TRP A 160 6.10 -7.79 6.19
C TRP A 160 7.00 -8.70 7.03
N SER A 161 6.54 -9.90 7.39
CA SER A 161 7.34 -10.89 8.11
C SER A 161 8.62 -11.25 7.37
N GLY A 162 8.53 -11.50 6.05
CA GLY A 162 9.71 -11.75 5.22
C GLY A 162 10.71 -10.59 5.22
N LEU A 163 10.22 -9.35 5.16
CA LEU A 163 11.07 -8.15 5.25
C LEU A 163 11.70 -8.00 6.64
N GLN A 164 10.96 -8.26 7.72
CA GLN A 164 11.51 -8.21 9.08
C GLN A 164 12.66 -9.21 9.25
N MET A 165 12.43 -10.45 8.84
CA MET A 165 13.44 -11.51 8.88
C MET A 165 14.68 -11.14 8.07
N ALA A 166 14.52 -10.50 6.91
CA ALA A 166 15.64 -10.07 6.08
C ALA A 166 16.43 -8.89 6.69
N ARG A 167 15.77 -7.98 7.43
CA ARG A 167 16.41 -6.86 8.13
C ARG A 167 17.23 -7.31 9.33
N GLU A 168 16.82 -8.40 9.97
CA GLU A 168 17.39 -8.90 11.23
C GLU A 168 18.56 -9.89 11.07
N GLN A 169 18.94 -10.18 9.81
CA GLN A 169 20.14 -10.95 9.46
C GLN A 169 21.32 -10.02 9.16
#